data_AF-A0A9E0N5I4-F1
#
_entry.id   AF-A0A9E0N5I4-F1
#
_cell.length_a   1.000
_cell.length_b   1.000
_cell.length_c   1.000
_cell.angle_alpha   90.00
_cell.angle_beta   90.00
_cell.angle_gamma   90.00
#
_symmetry.space_group_name_H-M   'P 1'
#
loop_
_entity.id
_entity.type
_entity.pdbx_description
1 polymer ?
#
loop_
_entity_poly.entity_id
_entity_poly.type
_entity_poly.pdbx_seq_one_letter_code
_entity_poly.pdbx_strand_id
1 'polypeptide(L)' 'MPLNRSCKQVTALVIAREDRTLPWRERLAVRLHMLICKTCPTFERQVLTMNNAMRQWRNYIESEPPESDK' A
#
# COMPACT_ATOMS: atom_id res chain seq x y z
N MET A 1 -2.68 5.58 23.32
CA MET A 1 -3.91 5.68 22.51
C MET A 1 -3.60 5.31 21.06
N PRO A 2 -4.50 4.61 20.33
CA PRO A 2 -4.29 4.19 18.94
C PRO A 2 -4.08 5.36 17.96
N LEU A 3 -4.37 6.60 18.40
CA LEU A 3 -4.14 7.86 17.68
C LEU A 3 -2.72 8.46 17.86
N ASN A 4 -1.90 7.94 18.78
CA ASN A 4 -0.53 8.45 19.00
C ASN A 4 0.49 7.92 17.96
N ARG A 5 0.00 7.35 16.85
CA ARG A 5 0.85 6.98 15.71
C ARG A 5 1.06 8.23 14.87
N SER A 6 2.32 8.62 14.66
CA SER A 6 2.64 9.75 13.80
C SER A 6 2.37 9.43 12.32
N CYS A 7 2.22 10.45 11.48
CA CYS A 7 2.04 10.27 10.04
C CYS A 7 3.11 9.33 9.44
N LYS A 8 4.38 9.45 9.88
CA LYS A 8 5.48 8.57 9.45
C LYS A 8 5.24 7.09 9.79
N GLN A 9 4.68 6.79 10.96
CA GLN A 9 4.37 5.42 11.34
C GLN A 9 3.19 4.87 10.54
N VAL A 10 2.20 5.72 10.26
CA VAL A 10 1.02 5.35 9.46
C VAL A 10 1.41 5.09 8.01
N THR A 11 2.23 5.94 7.40
CA THR A 11 2.73 5.73 6.03
C THR A 11 3.58 4.47 5.93
N ALA A 12 4.43 4.19 6.94
CA ALA A 12 5.18 2.93 7.00
C ALA A 12 4.26 1.70 7.08
N LEU A 13 3.18 1.75 7.86
CA LEU A 13 2.18 0.67 7.92
C LEU A 13 1.43 0.52 6.59
N VAL A 14 1.08 1.61 5.93
CA VAL A 14 0.40 1.60 4.62
C VAL A 14 1.26 0.87 3.58
N ILE A 15 2.56 1.15 3.54
CA ILE A 15 3.51 0.44 2.67
C ILE A 15 3.63 -1.03 3.11
N ALA A 16 3.81 -1.28 4.40
CA ALA A 16 3.98 -2.64 4.92
C ALA A 16 2.74 -3.53 4.68
N ARG A 17 1.54 -2.97 4.51
CA ARG A 17 0.33 -3.72 4.17
C ARG A 17 0.43 -4.41 2.80
N GLU A 18 1.19 -3.84 1.87
CA GLU A 18 1.37 -4.42 0.54
C GLU A 18 2.29 -5.64 0.59
N ASP A 19 3.32 -5.59 1.42
CA ASP A 19 4.34 -6.62 1.54
C ASP A 19 3.92 -7.75 2.50
N ARG A 20 3.21 -7.41 3.59
CA ARG A 20 2.82 -8.36 4.63
C ARG A 20 1.42 -8.14 5.18
N THR A 21 0.83 -9.20 5.73
CA THR A 21 -0.45 -9.11 6.45
C THR A 21 -0.28 -8.33 7.75
N LEU A 22 -0.94 -7.18 7.87
CA LEU A 22 -0.95 -6.42 9.11
C LEU A 22 -1.89 -7.04 10.16
N PRO A 23 -1.51 -7.09 11.45
CA PRO A 23 -2.42 -7.45 12.53
C PRO A 23 -3.60 -6.47 12.64
N TRP A 24 -4.76 -6.97 13.08
CA TRP A 24 -6.02 -6.21 13.09
C TRP A 24 -5.94 -4.88 13.88
N ARG A 25 -5.14 -4.85 14.95
CA ARG A 25 -4.91 -3.65 15.78
C ARG A 25 -4.26 -2.52 15.00
N GLU A 26 -3.32 -2.85 14.11
CA GLU A 26 -2.63 -1.86 13.29
C GLU A 26 -3.53 -1.32 12.18
N ARG A 27 -4.37 -2.19 11.59
CA ARG A 27 -5.40 -1.76 10.64
C ARG A 27 -6.37 -0.77 11.27
N LEU A 28 -6.77 -1.01 12.51
CA LEU A 28 -7.65 -0.11 13.25
C LEU A 28 -6.96 1.24 13.53
N ALA A 29 -5.69 1.23 13.97
CA ALA A 29 -4.94 2.45 14.21
C ALA A 29 -4.79 3.32 12.94
N VAL A 30 -4.49 2.70 11.79
CA VAL A 30 -4.40 3.40 10.49
C VAL A 30 -5.74 4.03 10.11
N ARG A 31 -6.84 3.28 10.22
CA ARG A 31 -8.19 3.81 9.93
C ARG A 31 -8.55 4.99 10.82
N LEU A 32 -8.29 4.89 12.12
CA LEU A 32 -8.56 5.98 13.06
C LEU A 32 -7.71 7.22 12.74
N HIS A 33 -6.43 7.05 12.38
CA HIS A 33 -5.57 8.17 12.00
C HIS A 33 -6.04 8.84 10.70
N MET A 34 -6.53 8.08 9.73
CA MET A 34 -7.07 8.62 8.47
C MET A 34 -8.31 9.50 8.68
N LEU A 35 -9.08 9.30 9.76
CA LEU A 35 -10.22 10.15 10.09
C LEU A 35 -9.82 11.54 10.63
N ILE A 36 -8.64 11.65 11.26
CA ILE A 36 -8.15 12.89 11.86
C ILE A 36 -7.13 13.63 10.99
N CYS A 37 -6.46 12.91 10.08
CA CYS A 37 -5.38 13.44 9.26
C CYS A 37 -5.79 13.49 7.79
N LYS A 38 -5.73 14.68 7.18
CA LYS A 38 -6.14 14.90 5.78
C LYS A 38 -5.10 14.42 4.75
N THR A 39 -3.82 14.34 5.13
CA THR A 39 -2.73 14.03 4.18
C THR A 39 -2.50 12.52 4.03
N CYS A 40 -2.67 11.74 5.09
CA CYS A 40 -2.44 10.29 5.07
C CYS A 40 -3.36 9.55 4.08
N PRO A 41 -4.66 9.88 3.91
CA PRO A 41 -5.51 9.28 2.89
C PRO A 41 -5.02 9.52 1.46
N THR A 42 -4.46 10.70 1.17
CA THR A 42 -3.88 11.01 -0.14
C THR A 42 -2.65 10.14 -0.41
N PHE A 43 -1.77 10.00 0.59
CA PHE A 43 -0.61 9.13 0.50
C PHE A 43 -1.01 7.65 0.24
N GLU A 44 -2.03 7.14 0.94
CA GLU A 44 -2.51 5.76 0.70
C GLU A 44 -2.95 5.57 -0.76
N ARG A 45 -3.68 6.53 -1.33
CA ARG A 45 -4.09 6.47 -2.74
C ARG A 45 -2.88 6.45 -3.69
N GLN A 46 -1.86 7.25 -3.42
CA GLN A 46 -0.63 7.27 -4.23
C GLN A 46 0.06 5.90 -4.23
N VAL A 47 0.22 5.30 -3.04
CA VAL A 47 0.81 3.96 -2.90
C VAL A 47 -0.03 2.89 -3.63
N LEU A 48 -1.36 2.94 -3.50
CA LEU A 48 -2.26 2.01 -4.20
C LEU A 48 -2.13 2.12 -5.72
N THR A 49 -2.03 3.34 -6.26
CA THR A 49 -1.82 3.54 -7.71
C THR A 49 -0.50 2.93 -8.17
N MET A 50 0.59 3.16 -7.44
CA MET A 50 1.90 2.58 -7.76
C MET A 50 1.85 1.04 -7.72
N ASN A 51 1.25 0.46 -6.68
CA ASN A 51 1.14 -0.99 -6.54
C ASN A 51 0.30 -1.63 -7.65
N ASN A 52 -0.82 -0.99 -8.02
CA ASN A 52 -1.67 -1.48 -9.12
C ASN A 52 -0.93 -1.45 -10.46
N ALA A 53 -0.18 -0.39 -10.76
CA ALA A 53 0.63 -0.31 -11.97
C ALA A 53 1.71 -1.40 -12.00
N MET A 54 2.42 -1.63 -10.89
CA MET A 54 3.42 -2.70 -10.78
C MET A 54 2.83 -4.10 -10.90
N ARG A 55 1.62 -4.32 -10.39
CA ARG A 55 0.89 -5.60 -10.54
C ARG A 55 0.49 -5.81 -12.00
N GLN A 56 -0.03 -4.79 -12.66
CA GLN A 56 -0.40 -4.85 -14.08
C GLN A 56 0.82 -5.14 -14.97
N TRP A 57 1.96 -4.48 -14.70
CA TRP A 57 3.20 -4.72 -15.43
C TRP A 57 3.74 -6.14 -15.25
N ARG A 58 3.71 -6.69 -14.02
CA ARG A 58 4.08 -8.09 -13.77
C ARG A 58 3.19 -9.07 -14.54
N ASN A 59 1.88 -8.84 -14.54
CA ASN A 59 0.95 -9.67 -15.29
C ASN A 59 1.20 -9.57 -16.81
N TYR A 60 1.59 -8.39 -17.31
CA TYR A 60 1.95 -8.22 -18.72
C TYR A 60 3.16 -9.08 -19.10
N ILE A 61 4.25 -9.03 -18.32
CA ILE A 61 5.46 -9.85 -18.54
C ILE A 61 5.16 -11.34 -18.49
N GLU A 62 4.33 -11.78 -17.54
CA GLU A 62 3.96 -13.19 -17.42
C GLU A 62 3.02 -13.66 -18.53
N SER A 63 2.26 -12.74 -19.15
CA SER A 63 1.34 -13.02 -20.25
C SER A 63 1.97 -12.94 -21.65
N GLU A 64 3.14 -12.31 -21.79
CA GLU A 64 3.96 -12.46 -22.99
C GLU A 64 4.55 -13.88 -22.99
N PRO A 65 4.18 -14.77 -23.94
CA PRO A 65 4.94 -16.00 -24.12
C PRO A 65 6.40 -15.61 -24.35
N PRO A 66 7.39 -16.36 -23.82
CA PRO A 66 8.79 -16.05 -24.05
C PRO A 66 8.98 -15.86 -25.56
N GLU A 67 9.41 -14.67 -25.95
CA GLU A 67 9.74 -14.34 -27.33
C GLU A 67 10.68 -15.42 -27.84
N SER A 68 10.14 -16.33 -28.65
CA SER A 68 10.91 -17.27 -29.43
C SER A 68 11.50 -16.48 -30.60
N ASP A 69 12.53 -15.69 -30.34
CA ASP A 69 13.35 -15.10 -31.40
C ASP A 69 14.79 -15.59 -31.14
N LYS A 70 15.17 -16.67 -31.82
CA LYS A 70 15.81 -16.78 -33.14
C LYS A 70 17.33 -16.76 -33.05
#